data_AF-A0AAV3T444-F1
#
_entry.id   AF-A0AAV3T444-F1
#
_cell.length_a   1.000
_cell.length_b   1.000
_cell.length_c   1.000
_cell.angle_alpha   90.00
_cell.angle_beta   90.00
_cell.angle_gamma   90.00
#
_symmetry.space_group_name_H-M   'P 1'
#
loop_
_entity.id
_entity.type
_entity.pdbx_description
1 polymer ?
#
loop_
_entity_poly.entity_id
_entity_poly.type
_entity_poly.pdbx_seq_one_letter_code
_entity_poly.pdbx_strand_id
1 'polypeptide(L)' 'MVYIPFGLSPAQLRTIGLASVALGIGLLTIYWRNGVDHQSAMITVFFVFTGGLAIGYGSALTAVDRNTW' A
#
# COMPACT_ATOMS: atom_id res chain seq x y z
N MET A 1 -5.42 10.96 -21.66
CA MET A 1 -4.36 10.03 -21.20
C MET A 1 -4.29 10.13 -19.68
N VAL A 2 -4.63 9.06 -18.97
CA VAL A 2 -4.52 9.02 -17.51
C VAL A 2 -3.03 8.96 -17.16
N TYR A 3 -2.55 9.91 -16.35
CA TYR A 3 -1.15 9.93 -15.92
C TYR A 3 -0.89 8.73 -15.01
N ILE A 4 0.02 7.85 -15.43
CA ILE A 4 0.42 6.65 -14.68
C ILE A 4 1.68 7.00 -13.88
N PRO A 5 1.60 7.16 -12.55
CA PRO A 5 2.77 7.47 -11.75
C PRO A 5 3.75 6.29 -11.81
N PHE A 6 5.04 6.64 -11.96
CA PHE A 6 6.15 5.69 -12.01
C PHE A 6 6.09 4.67 -13.17
N GLY A 7 5.20 4.85 -14.15
CA GLY A 7 5.03 3.91 -15.27
C GLY A 7 4.47 2.53 -14.88
N LEU A 8 3.91 2.40 -13.67
CA LEU A 8 3.40 1.13 -13.15
C LEU A 8 1.91 0.96 -13.48
N SER A 9 1.53 -0.22 -13.98
CA SER A 9 0.11 -0.50 -14.25
C SER A 9 -0.72 -0.44 -12.96
N PRO A 10 -2.03 -0.14 -13.06
CA PRO A 10 -2.91 -0.12 -11.88
C PRO A 10 -2.88 -1.42 -11.06
N ALA A 11 -2.72 -2.57 -11.72
CA ALA A 11 -2.57 -3.86 -11.06
C ALA A 11 -1.25 -3.95 -10.26
N GLN A 12 -0.13 -3.47 -10.83
CA GLN A 12 1.15 -3.43 -10.14
C GLN A 12 1.09 -2.54 -8.89
N LEU A 13 0.45 -1.38 -8.99
CA LEU A 13 0.26 -0.46 -7.85
C LEU A 13 -0.54 -1.10 -6.71
N ARG A 14 -1.61 -1.84 -7.04
CA ARG A 14 -2.38 -2.60 -6.02
C ARG A 14 -1.55 -3.71 -5.39
N THR A 15 -0.78 -4.45 -6.17
CA THR A 15 0.08 -5.53 -5.65
C THR A 15 1.16 -4.99 -4.71
N ILE A 16 1.85 -3.92 -5.11
CA ILE A 16 2.86 -3.26 -4.25
C ILE A 16 2.21 -2.71 -2.99
N GLY A 17 1.01 -2.14 -3.11
CA GLY A 17 0.26 -1.66 -1.97
C GLY A 17 -0.13 -2.77 -0.99
N LEU A 18 -0.61 -3.92 -1.49
CA LEU A 18 -0.90 -5.10 -0.67
C LEU A 18 0.34 -5.65 0.02
N ALA A 19 1.46 -5.73 -0.70
CA ALA A 19 2.74 -6.16 -0.12
C ALA A 19 3.19 -5.23 1.01
N SER A 20 3.01 -3.92 0.83
CA SER A 20 3.34 -2.91 1.85
C SER A 20 2.43 -3.03 3.08
N VAL A 21 1.12 -3.24 2.90
CA VAL A 21 0.19 -3.49 4.02
C VAL A 21 0.58 -4.78 4.77
N ALA A 22 0.84 -5.86 4.05
CA ALA A 22 1.22 -7.15 4.65
C ALA A 22 2.52 -7.03 5.45
N LEU A 23 3.53 -6.32 4.91
CA LEU A 23 4.78 -6.06 5.61
C LEU A 23 4.55 -5.25 6.89
N GLY A 24 3.73 -4.20 6.82
CA GLY A 24 3.34 -3.41 8.00
C GLY A 24 2.68 -4.26 9.07
N ILE A 25 1.66 -5.07 8.72
CA ILE A 25 0.98 -5.96 9.68
C ILE A 25 1.93 -7.01 10.26
N GLY A 26 2.85 -7.56 9.45
CA GLY A 26 3.89 -8.48 9.92
C GLY A 26 4.80 -7.82 10.97
N LEU A 27 5.25 -6.59 10.69
CA LEU A 27 6.03 -5.79 11.63
C LEU A 27 5.23 -5.45 12.91
N LEU A 28 3.92 -5.19 12.80
CA LEU A 28 3.05 -4.97 13.96
C LEU A 28 3.00 -6.20 14.88
N THR A 29 2.90 -7.38 14.27
CA THR A 29 2.84 -8.65 14.99
C THR A 29 4.15 -8.91 15.75
N ILE A 30 5.29 -8.58 15.12
CA ILE A 30 6.61 -8.65 15.74
C ILE A 30 6.73 -7.60 16.87
N TYR A 31 6.23 -6.38 16.66
CA TYR A 31 6.19 -5.33 17.69
C TYR A 31 5.44 -5.79 18.94
N TRP A 32 4.22 -6.34 18.79
CA TRP A 32 3.44 -6.86 19.92
C TRP A 32 4.13 -8.02 20.63
N ARG A 33 4.79 -8.91 19.88
CA ARG A 33 5.51 -10.05 20.47
C ARG A 33 6.71 -9.61 21.30
N ASN A 34 7.46 -8.61 20.82
CA ASN A 34 8.76 -8.26 21.36
C ASN A 34 8.75 -7.00 22.24
N GLY A 35 7.60 -6.33 22.41
CA GLY A 35 7.48 -5.12 23.24
C GLY A 35 8.43 -4.00 22.81
N VAL A 36 8.63 -3.85 21.49
CA VAL A 36 9.68 -3.00 20.90
C VAL A 36 9.33 -1.52 21.00
N ASP A 37 10.33 -0.66 20.85
CA ASP A 37 10.26 0.78 20.94
C ASP A 37 9.33 1.46 19.91
N HIS A 38 8.95 2.72 20.22
CA HIS A 38 8.01 3.53 19.43
C HIS A 38 8.36 3.65 17.94
N GLN A 39 9.65 3.62 17.58
CA GLN A 39 10.09 3.72 16.18
C GLN A 39 9.57 2.56 15.31
N SER A 40 9.51 1.33 15.85
CA SER A 40 9.02 0.17 15.11
C SER A 40 7.51 0.26 14.83
N ALA A 41 6.75 0.85 15.74
CA ALA A 41 5.33 1.13 15.55
C ALA A 41 5.10 2.18 14.44
N MET A 42 5.93 3.24 14.38
CA MET A 42 5.81 4.26 13.32
C MET A 42 6.12 3.69 11.94
N ILE A 43 7.16 2.86 11.81
CA ILE A 43 7.52 2.20 10.54
C ILE A 43 6.35 1.32 10.07
N THR A 44 5.78 0.54 10.98
CA THR A 44 4.61 -0.31 10.71
C THR A 44 3.43 0.49 10.17
N VAL A 45 3.05 1.57 10.86
CA VAL A 45 1.94 2.44 10.45
C VAL A 45 2.22 3.05 9.08
N PHE A 46 3.45 3.51 8.83
CA PHE A 46 3.86 4.05 7.54
C PHE A 46 3.65 3.04 6.40
N PHE A 47 4.04 1.78 6.58
CA PHE A 47 3.87 0.73 5.57
C PHE A 47 2.41 0.41 5.29
N VAL A 48 1.58 0.31 6.33
CA VAL A 48 0.13 0.08 6.17
C VAL A 48 -0.53 1.24 5.44
N PHE A 49 -0.21 2.48 5.82
CA PHE A 49 -0.84 3.66 5.24
C PHE A 49 -0.42 3.87 3.78
N THR A 50 0.88 3.76 3.49
CA THR A 50 1.42 3.84 2.13
C THR A 50 0.85 2.74 1.25
N GLY A 51 0.74 1.52 1.78
CA GLY A 51 0.15 0.41 1.07
C GLY A 51 -1.33 0.63 0.74
N GLY A 52 -2.12 1.13 1.69
CA GLY A 52 -3.52 1.48 1.48
C GLY A 52 -3.72 2.56 0.41
N LEU A 53 -2.88 3.60 0.41
CA LEU A 53 -2.90 4.65 -0.61
C LEU A 53 -2.61 4.10 -2.01
N ALA A 54 -1.59 3.24 -2.15
CA ALA A 54 -1.24 2.62 -3.43
C ALA A 54 -2.36 1.71 -3.96
N ILE A 55 -3.02 0.93 -3.10
CA ILE A 55 -4.20 0.13 -3.47
C ILE A 55 -5.36 1.04 -3.90
N GLY A 56 -5.67 2.07 -3.12
CA GLY A 56 -6.77 2.98 -3.42
C GLY A 56 -6.57 3.71 -4.75
N TYR A 57 -5.36 4.22 -4.97
CA TYR A 57 -5.00 4.89 -6.21
C TYR A 57 -5.04 3.93 -7.42
N GLY A 58 -4.40 2.76 -7.32
CA GLY A 58 -4.50 1.73 -8.36
C GLY A 58 -5.93 1.24 -8.59
N SER A 59 -6.80 1.34 -7.58
CA SER A 59 -8.22 1.00 -7.72
C SER A 59 -9.00 2.04 -8.51
N ALA A 60 -8.79 3.33 -8.19
CA ALA A 60 -9.39 4.44 -8.91
C ALA A 60 -9.00 4.46 -10.39
N LEU A 61 -7.71 4.22 -10.70
CA LEU A 61 -7.25 4.21 -12.09
C LEU A 61 -7.94 3.14 -12.96
N THR A 62 -8.10 1.92 -12.44
CA THR A 62 -8.83 0.86 -13.16
C THR A 62 -10.32 1.19 -13.32
N ALA A 63 -10.92 1.85 -12.32
CA ALA A 63 -12.33 2.24 -12.39
C ALA A 63 -12.56 3.33 -13.44
N VAL A 64 -11.65 4.32 -13.53
CA VAL A 64 -11.67 5.33 -14.59
C VAL A 64 -11.54 4.67 -15.96
N ASP A 65 -10.56 3.76 -16.13
CA ASP A 65 -10.36 3.05 -17.40
C ASP A 65 -11.64 2.33 -17.85
N ARG A 66 -12.30 1.60 -16.96
CA ARG A 66 -13.57 0.90 -17.26
C ARG A 66 -14.74 1.81 -17.63
N ASN A 67 -14.78 3.05 -17.13
CA ASN A 67 -15.86 4.01 -17.41
C ASN A 67 -15.61 4.82 -18.70
N THR A 68 -14.42 4.72 -19.30
CA THR A 68 -14.06 5.37 -20.57
C THR A 68 -14.35 4.51 -21.81
N TRP A 69 -14.80 3.27 -21.65
CA TRP A 69 -15.26 2.37 -22.71
C TRP A 69 -16.77 2.10 -22.55
#